data_AF-A0A2R9SMT8-F1
#
_entry.id   AF-A0A2R9SMT8-F1
#
_cell.length_a   1.000
_cell.length_b   1.000
_cell.length_c   1.000
_cell.angle_alpha   90.00
_cell.angle_beta   90.00
_cell.angle_gamma   90.00
#
_symmetry.space_group_name_H-M   'P 1'
#
loop_
_entity.id
_entity.type
_entity.pdbx_description
1 polymer ?
#
loop_
_entity_poly.entity_id
_entity_poly.type
_entity_poly.pdbx_seq_one_letter_code
_entity_poly.pdbx_strand_id
1 'polypeptide(L)'
;MAKGITAQEMDSVTASGLVPHLGTTTNSGNSYSVTSNTPISTNQKFTIKFNVASSTAPTLKINNDTALPIKKANGNNAKLYASVYTLFRDGSAFILQGEGGSGNVQPDQVEAGFTFTNDNGEFTGTLSKQAFVDAITSKGVTASMADPFNTLAAKIDQISTGLKRASGNGAPTGVEIVNLDFEPLIIIIRCNGSFYYNDGHQGNDNRSAQIGGAMYFVKGEHNYNISASVTTGRDGSTNIEINPTVSWYLNGFKINVQTRTSSSSNNISASIGNWVAIGI
;
A
#
# COMPACT_ATOMS: atom_id res chain seq x y z
N MET A 1 35.57 -5.31 -64.54
CA MET A 1 34.43 -4.48 -64.07
C MET A 1 33.17 -5.29 -64.27
N ALA A 2 32.41 -5.59 -63.20
CA ALA A 2 31.15 -6.30 -63.34
C ALA A 2 30.12 -5.38 -64.03
N LYS A 3 29.48 -5.88 -65.09
CA LYS A 3 28.39 -5.18 -65.78
C LYS A 3 27.22 -5.04 -64.81
N GLY A 4 26.76 -3.82 -64.53
CA GLY A 4 25.56 -3.61 -63.73
C GLY A 4 24.35 -4.24 -64.44
N ILE A 5 23.53 -4.98 -63.69
CA ILE A 5 22.27 -5.55 -64.20
C ILE A 5 21.28 -4.40 -64.38
N THR A 6 20.82 -4.20 -65.60
CA THR A 6 19.76 -3.23 -65.91
C THR A 6 18.41 -3.75 -65.38
N ALA A 7 17.44 -2.86 -65.13
CA ALA A 7 16.11 -3.27 -64.67
C ALA A 7 15.39 -4.25 -65.63
N GLN A 8 15.81 -4.30 -66.90
CA GLN A 8 15.35 -5.26 -67.90
C GLN A 8 16.04 -6.63 -67.81
N GLU A 9 17.23 -6.70 -67.22
CA GLU A 9 17.99 -7.95 -67.00
C GLU A 9 17.67 -8.59 -65.63
N MET A 10 16.82 -7.95 -64.82
CA MET A 10 16.36 -8.48 -63.54
C MET A 10 15.21 -9.45 -63.77
N ASP A 11 15.37 -10.71 -63.36
CA ASP A 11 14.27 -11.69 -63.42
C ASP A 11 13.06 -11.21 -62.60
N SER A 12 11.88 -11.46 -63.15
CA SER A 12 10.56 -11.21 -62.56
C SER A 12 10.42 -11.62 -61.09
N VAL A 13 11.06 -12.72 -60.69
CA VAL A 13 11.09 -13.20 -59.30
C VAL A 13 11.84 -12.24 -58.38
N THR A 14 12.95 -11.68 -58.85
CA THR A 14 13.79 -10.73 -58.09
C THR A 14 13.15 -9.34 -58.08
N ALA A 15 12.53 -8.93 -59.18
CA ALA A 15 11.76 -7.69 -59.27
C ALA A 15 10.53 -7.69 -58.35
N SER A 16 9.87 -8.84 -58.18
CA SER A 16 8.73 -9.04 -57.26
C SER A 16 9.11 -8.89 -55.78
N GLY A 17 10.38 -9.08 -55.42
CA GLY A 17 10.88 -8.94 -54.05
C GLY A 17 11.06 -7.48 -53.59
N LEU A 18 11.07 -6.52 -54.51
CA LEU A 18 11.29 -5.10 -54.21
C LEU A 18 10.05 -4.46 -53.58
N VAL A 19 10.26 -3.55 -52.62
CA VAL A 19 9.17 -2.75 -52.03
C VAL A 19 9.00 -1.46 -52.84
N PRO A 20 7.90 -1.30 -53.59
CA PRO A 20 7.69 -0.09 -54.38
C PRO A 20 7.46 1.14 -53.49
N HIS A 21 7.91 2.31 -53.96
CA HIS A 21 7.60 3.61 -53.36
C HIS A 21 6.61 4.37 -54.25
N LEU A 22 5.47 4.79 -53.68
CA LEU A 22 4.39 5.41 -54.46
C LEU A 22 4.51 6.94 -54.59
N GLY A 23 5.48 7.56 -53.90
CA GLY A 23 5.63 9.00 -53.88
C GLY A 23 4.93 9.65 -52.69
N THR A 24 4.51 10.91 -52.87
CA THR A 24 3.90 11.75 -51.84
C THR A 24 2.40 11.90 -52.07
N THR A 25 1.59 11.77 -51.02
CA THR A 25 0.14 11.94 -51.11
C THR A 25 -0.28 13.39 -51.32
N THR A 26 -1.47 13.57 -51.85
CA THR A 26 -2.32 14.75 -51.65
C THR A 26 -3.48 14.38 -50.73
N ASN A 27 -4.12 15.33 -50.06
CA ASN A 27 -5.24 15.02 -49.16
C ASN A 27 -6.29 16.14 -49.06
N SER A 28 -7.50 15.73 -48.70
CA SER A 28 -8.53 16.61 -48.12
C SER A 28 -8.94 16.02 -46.78
N GLY A 29 -8.61 16.71 -45.68
CA GLY A 29 -8.72 16.16 -44.33
C GLY A 29 -7.89 14.86 -44.20
N ASN A 30 -8.52 13.79 -43.72
CA ASN A 30 -7.88 12.47 -43.53
C ASN A 30 -8.08 11.52 -44.72
N SER A 31 -8.60 12.02 -45.84
CA SER A 31 -8.69 11.28 -47.10
C SER A 31 -7.49 11.58 -47.98
N TYR A 32 -6.54 10.65 -48.01
CA TYR A 32 -5.30 10.74 -48.77
C TYR A 32 -5.44 10.08 -50.14
N SER A 33 -4.75 10.61 -51.13
CA SER A 33 -4.66 10.05 -52.48
C SER A 33 -3.23 10.10 -53.00
N VAL A 34 -2.88 9.14 -53.85
CA VAL A 34 -1.61 9.13 -54.59
C VAL A 34 -1.84 8.61 -56.01
N THR A 35 -1.19 9.23 -56.99
CA THR A 35 -1.13 8.74 -58.37
C THR A 35 0.23 8.08 -58.58
N SER A 36 0.23 6.81 -58.97
CA SER A 36 1.45 6.03 -59.20
C SER A 36 1.29 5.10 -60.40
N ASN A 37 2.35 5.00 -61.21
CA ASN A 37 2.43 4.04 -62.32
C ASN A 37 2.73 2.61 -61.84
N THR A 38 3.03 2.44 -60.54
CA THR A 38 3.27 1.12 -59.95
C THR A 38 1.98 0.58 -59.33
N PRO A 39 1.41 -0.52 -59.86
CA PRO A 39 0.23 -1.13 -59.28
C PRO A 39 0.56 -1.78 -57.94
N ILE A 40 -0.34 -1.64 -56.97
CA ILE A 40 -0.28 -2.31 -55.67
C ILE A 40 -1.46 -3.28 -55.57
N SER A 41 -1.18 -4.57 -55.69
CA SER A 41 -2.18 -5.63 -55.55
C SER A 41 -2.47 -5.93 -54.08
N THR A 42 -3.56 -6.66 -53.83
CA THR A 42 -3.80 -7.28 -52.52
C THR A 42 -2.63 -8.20 -52.16
N ASN A 43 -2.31 -8.29 -50.87
CA ASN A 43 -1.18 -8.99 -50.28
C ASN A 43 0.19 -8.44 -50.68
N GLN A 44 0.29 -7.12 -50.89
CA GLN A 44 1.54 -6.47 -51.27
C GLN A 44 1.93 -5.36 -50.30
N LYS A 45 3.23 -5.33 -49.97
CA LYS A 45 3.87 -4.24 -49.22
C LYS A 45 4.31 -3.11 -50.14
N PHE A 46 4.23 -1.87 -49.66
CA PHE A 46 4.73 -0.69 -50.36
C PHE A 46 5.12 0.41 -49.36
N THR A 47 5.84 1.41 -49.82
CA THR A 47 6.12 2.62 -49.06
C THR A 47 5.45 3.84 -49.69
N ILE A 48 5.11 4.81 -48.86
CA ILE A 48 4.45 6.05 -49.29
C ILE A 48 4.80 7.18 -48.32
N LYS A 49 4.92 8.42 -48.83
CA LYS A 49 5.07 9.62 -48.02
C LYS A 49 3.72 10.29 -47.82
N PHE A 50 3.29 10.46 -46.57
CA PHE A 50 2.13 11.29 -46.24
C PHE A 50 2.56 12.75 -46.12
N ASN A 51 1.83 13.64 -46.79
CA ASN A 51 2.16 15.06 -46.85
C ASN A 51 1.77 15.85 -45.58
N VAL A 52 0.77 15.36 -44.83
CA VAL A 52 0.22 16.00 -43.62
C VAL A 52 -0.18 14.93 -42.60
N ALA A 53 -0.04 15.24 -41.31
CA ALA A 53 -0.45 14.36 -40.22
C ALA A 53 -1.98 14.14 -40.20
N SER A 54 -2.41 12.92 -39.83
CA SER A 54 -3.83 12.59 -39.69
C SER A 54 -4.36 13.06 -38.34
N SER A 55 -5.57 13.63 -38.31
CA SER A 55 -6.29 14.00 -37.08
C SER A 55 -7.37 12.99 -36.68
N THR A 56 -7.89 12.21 -37.62
CA THR A 56 -8.91 11.17 -37.41
C THR A 56 -8.58 9.94 -38.27
N ALA A 57 -9.53 9.00 -38.38
CA ALA A 57 -9.40 7.77 -39.16
C ALA A 57 -8.92 8.04 -40.61
N PRO A 58 -7.68 7.66 -40.96
CA PRO A 58 -7.14 7.97 -42.27
C PRO A 58 -7.56 6.93 -43.32
N THR A 59 -7.80 7.40 -44.54
CA THR A 59 -8.04 6.55 -45.72
C THR A 59 -7.04 6.87 -46.81
N LEU A 60 -6.70 5.88 -47.64
CA LEU A 60 -5.83 6.06 -48.81
C LEU A 60 -6.54 5.56 -50.07
N LYS A 61 -6.46 6.36 -51.12
CA LYS A 61 -6.83 6.00 -52.48
C LYS A 61 -5.58 5.98 -53.37
N ILE A 62 -5.30 4.85 -53.98
CA ILE A 62 -4.20 4.70 -54.96
C ILE A 62 -4.82 4.77 -56.35
N ASN A 63 -4.39 5.71 -57.19
CA ASN A 63 -4.95 5.97 -58.51
C ASN A 63 -6.48 6.16 -58.47
N ASN A 64 -7.22 5.40 -59.27
CA ASN A 64 -8.68 5.46 -59.36
C ASN A 64 -9.39 4.39 -58.53
N ASP A 65 -8.66 3.65 -57.68
CA ASP A 65 -9.25 2.63 -56.81
C ASP A 65 -10.22 3.22 -55.76
N THR A 66 -10.95 2.34 -55.10
CA THR A 66 -11.72 2.69 -53.90
C THR A 66 -10.79 3.11 -52.78
N ALA A 67 -11.16 4.15 -52.04
CA ALA A 67 -10.44 4.55 -50.83
C ALA A 67 -10.62 3.48 -49.75
N LEU A 68 -9.50 2.96 -49.21
CA LEU A 68 -9.50 1.97 -48.13
C LEU A 68 -8.97 2.61 -46.83
N PRO A 69 -9.44 2.17 -45.66
CA PRO A 69 -8.92 2.66 -44.38
C PRO A 69 -7.46 2.24 -44.17
N ILE A 70 -6.70 3.08 -43.47
CA ILE A 70 -5.37 2.72 -42.98
C ILE A 70 -5.48 2.35 -41.50
N LYS A 71 -5.10 1.11 -41.18
CA LYS A 71 -5.26 0.52 -39.86
C LYS A 71 -3.94 0.02 -39.30
N LYS A 72 -3.90 -0.11 -37.99
CA LYS A 72 -2.89 -0.90 -37.28
C LYS A 72 -3.23 -2.39 -37.41
N ALA A 73 -2.25 -3.25 -37.13
CA ALA A 73 -2.46 -4.70 -37.13
C ALA A 73 -3.55 -5.18 -36.14
N ASN A 74 -3.82 -4.41 -35.07
CA ASN A 74 -4.88 -4.71 -34.10
C ASN A 74 -6.28 -4.20 -34.53
N GLY A 75 -6.44 -3.69 -35.75
CA GLY A 75 -7.73 -3.27 -36.31
C GLY A 75 -8.15 -1.82 -35.99
N ASN A 76 -7.44 -1.13 -35.10
CA ASN A 76 -7.64 0.30 -34.83
C ASN A 76 -7.13 1.17 -35.99
N ASN A 77 -7.62 2.41 -36.06
CA ASN A 77 -7.12 3.39 -37.03
C ASN A 77 -5.65 3.72 -36.75
N ALA A 78 -4.85 3.82 -37.81
CA ALA A 78 -3.47 4.29 -37.71
C ALA A 78 -3.41 5.79 -37.39
N LYS A 79 -2.33 6.24 -36.72
CA LYS A 79 -2.04 7.68 -36.57
C LYS A 79 -0.83 8.02 -37.44
N LEU A 80 -1.06 8.85 -38.44
CA LEU A 80 -0.04 9.26 -39.40
C LEU A 80 0.52 10.63 -39.04
N TYR A 81 1.81 10.79 -39.23
CA TYR A 81 2.53 12.06 -39.24
C TYR A 81 2.98 12.37 -40.68
N ALA A 82 3.47 13.58 -40.95
CA ALA A 82 4.00 13.95 -42.26
C ALA A 82 5.37 13.26 -42.52
N SER A 83 5.33 11.96 -42.81
CA SER A 83 6.51 11.09 -42.90
C SER A 83 6.32 9.96 -43.92
N VAL A 84 7.34 9.12 -44.06
CA VAL A 84 7.33 7.92 -44.90
C VAL A 84 6.92 6.71 -44.07
N TYR A 85 6.00 5.91 -44.59
CA TYR A 85 5.51 4.70 -43.95
C TYR A 85 5.58 3.50 -44.86
N THR A 86 5.68 2.31 -44.26
CA THR A 86 5.48 1.03 -44.93
C THR A 86 4.07 0.54 -44.64
N LEU A 87 3.30 0.26 -45.68
CA LEU A 87 1.94 -0.27 -45.59
C LEU A 87 1.86 -1.63 -46.30
N PHE A 88 0.94 -2.47 -45.85
CA PHE A 88 0.59 -3.73 -46.50
C PHE A 88 -0.89 -3.71 -46.91
N ARG A 89 -1.20 -3.89 -48.20
CA ARG A 89 -2.60 -3.95 -48.68
C ARG A 89 -3.17 -5.34 -48.40
N ASP A 90 -4.07 -5.49 -47.44
CA ASP A 90 -4.65 -6.81 -47.08
C ASP A 90 -5.93 -7.17 -47.88
N GLY A 91 -6.42 -6.23 -48.69
CA GLY A 91 -7.62 -6.37 -49.51
C GLY A 91 -8.83 -5.61 -48.97
N SER A 92 -8.86 -5.33 -47.66
CA SER A 92 -9.91 -4.56 -46.97
C SER A 92 -9.42 -3.22 -46.43
N ALA A 93 -8.12 -3.15 -46.09
CA ALA A 93 -7.44 -2.02 -45.50
C ALA A 93 -5.97 -1.98 -45.94
N PHE A 94 -5.32 -0.87 -45.61
CA PHE A 94 -3.86 -0.76 -45.61
C PHE A 94 -3.35 -0.91 -44.18
N ILE A 95 -2.57 -1.94 -43.91
CA ILE A 95 -2.03 -2.23 -42.58
C ILE A 95 -0.67 -1.55 -42.41
N LEU A 96 -0.62 -0.59 -41.49
CA LEU A 96 0.58 0.12 -41.12
C LEU A 96 1.59 -0.81 -40.43
N GLN A 97 2.80 -0.85 -40.96
CA GLN A 97 3.91 -1.65 -40.44
C GLN A 97 4.87 -0.76 -39.63
N GLY A 98 5.37 -1.29 -38.50
CA GLY A 98 6.46 -0.67 -37.75
C GLY A 98 6.09 0.55 -36.89
N GLU A 99 4.81 0.73 -36.53
CA GLU A 99 4.37 1.87 -35.70
C GLU A 99 4.85 1.79 -34.23
N GLY A 100 5.43 0.66 -33.80
CA GLY A 100 5.86 0.44 -32.41
C GLY A 100 4.72 0.09 -31.46
N GLY A 101 5.04 -0.08 -30.18
CA GLY A 101 4.05 -0.26 -29.11
C GLY A 101 3.39 1.06 -28.73
N SER A 102 2.19 1.01 -28.14
CA SER A 102 1.51 2.17 -27.56
C SER A 102 1.65 2.16 -26.03
N GLY A 103 1.66 3.33 -25.42
CA GLY A 103 1.74 3.47 -23.96
C GLY A 103 1.28 4.84 -23.48
N ASN A 104 0.77 4.90 -22.25
CA ASN A 104 0.30 6.13 -21.59
C ASN A 104 0.98 6.39 -20.24
N VAL A 105 1.98 5.57 -19.87
CA VAL A 105 2.77 5.73 -18.65
C VAL A 105 3.38 7.14 -18.63
N GLN A 106 3.33 7.80 -17.48
CA GLN A 106 3.89 9.13 -17.27
C GLN A 106 5.22 9.06 -16.51
N PRO A 107 6.09 10.09 -16.63
CA PRO A 107 7.39 10.08 -15.95
C PRO A 107 7.32 9.88 -14.43
N ASP A 108 6.26 10.33 -13.76
CA ASP A 108 6.04 10.19 -12.32
C ASP A 108 5.61 8.77 -11.88
N GLN A 109 5.36 7.88 -12.84
CA GLN A 109 5.01 6.48 -12.61
C GLN A 109 6.19 5.52 -12.81
N VAL A 110 7.34 6.03 -13.29
CA VAL A 110 8.54 5.25 -13.58
C VAL A 110 9.66 5.70 -12.64
N GLU A 111 10.38 4.73 -12.06
CA GLU A 111 11.48 4.99 -11.14
C GLU A 111 12.54 5.90 -11.77
N ALA A 112 13.05 6.84 -10.98
CA ALA A 112 14.03 7.82 -11.43
C ALA A 112 15.27 7.15 -12.05
N GLY A 113 15.68 7.63 -13.23
CA GLY A 113 16.85 7.13 -13.96
C GLY A 113 16.56 6.01 -14.97
N PHE A 114 15.37 5.39 -14.95
CA PHE A 114 14.96 4.46 -15.99
C PHE A 114 14.33 5.21 -17.17
N THR A 115 14.68 4.83 -18.40
CA THR A 115 14.07 5.37 -19.63
C THR A 115 12.89 4.51 -20.06
N PHE A 116 11.90 5.14 -20.68
CA PHE A 116 10.74 4.46 -21.27
C PHE A 116 10.18 5.26 -22.46
N THR A 117 9.35 4.62 -23.27
CA THR A 117 8.63 5.28 -24.36
C THR A 117 7.13 5.22 -24.12
N ASN A 118 6.43 6.27 -24.52
CA ASN A 118 4.96 6.31 -24.59
C ASN A 118 4.54 6.99 -25.91
N ASP A 119 3.24 7.18 -26.13
CA ASP A 119 2.71 7.77 -27.37
C ASP A 119 3.18 9.21 -27.66
N ASN A 120 3.82 9.87 -26.67
CA ASN A 120 4.35 11.22 -26.76
C ASN A 120 5.88 11.27 -26.98
N GLY A 121 6.59 10.13 -26.94
CA GLY A 121 8.03 10.06 -27.15
C GLY A 121 8.79 9.22 -26.12
N GLU A 122 10.09 9.47 -26.02
CA GLU A 122 11.00 8.87 -25.04
C GLU A 122 11.14 9.80 -23.82
N PHE A 123 11.10 9.22 -22.62
CA PHE A 123 11.10 9.92 -21.35
C PHE A 123 12.01 9.20 -20.34
N THR A 124 12.42 9.92 -19.30
CA THR A 124 13.09 9.36 -18.13
C THR A 124 12.14 9.43 -16.94
N GLY A 125 12.07 8.37 -16.14
CA GLY A 125 11.30 8.32 -14.91
C GLY A 125 11.74 9.37 -13.89
N THR A 126 10.81 9.76 -13.04
CA THR A 126 10.96 10.79 -12.00
C THR A 126 10.43 10.34 -10.63
N LEU A 127 9.86 9.13 -10.54
CA LEU A 127 9.39 8.58 -9.28
C LEU A 127 10.58 8.38 -8.33
N SER A 128 10.62 9.20 -7.28
CA SER A 128 11.66 9.16 -6.25
C SER A 128 11.18 8.38 -5.03
N LYS A 129 12.06 7.50 -4.51
CA LYS A 129 11.84 6.78 -3.24
C LYS A 129 12.33 7.55 -2.02
N GLN A 130 12.89 8.76 -2.19
CA GLN A 130 13.62 9.48 -1.14
C GLN A 130 12.77 9.73 0.11
N ALA A 131 11.52 10.15 -0.06
CA ALA A 131 10.63 10.40 1.07
C ALA A 131 10.38 9.14 1.94
N PHE A 132 10.28 7.96 1.31
CA PHE A 132 10.13 6.70 2.04
C PHE A 132 11.43 6.33 2.77
N VAL A 133 12.58 6.49 2.12
CA VAL A 133 13.90 6.24 2.71
C VAL A 133 14.13 7.13 3.93
N ASP A 134 13.84 8.43 3.81
CA ASP A 134 14.00 9.39 4.90
C ASP A 134 13.06 9.05 6.07
N ALA A 135 11.80 8.72 5.79
CA ALA A 135 10.83 8.36 6.81
C ALA A 135 11.25 7.12 7.60
N ILE A 136 11.67 6.05 6.92
CA ILE A 136 12.12 4.80 7.56
C ILE A 136 13.41 5.04 8.36
N THR A 137 14.36 5.78 7.78
CA THR A 137 15.64 6.09 8.44
C THR A 137 15.44 6.96 9.68
N SER A 138 14.50 7.92 9.65
CA SER A 138 14.15 8.75 10.82
C SER A 138 13.63 7.94 12.01
N LYS A 139 13.17 6.71 11.77
CA LYS A 139 12.71 5.75 12.79
C LYS A 139 13.79 4.75 13.21
N GLY A 140 15.04 4.98 12.81
CA GLY A 140 16.19 4.17 13.21
C GLY A 140 16.39 2.89 12.42
N VAL A 141 15.63 2.69 11.33
CA VAL A 141 15.78 1.52 10.43
C VAL A 141 16.56 1.94 9.20
N THR A 142 17.68 1.27 8.90
CA THR A 142 18.50 1.59 7.72
C THR A 142 17.73 1.32 6.43
N ALA A 143 17.44 2.37 5.65
CA ALA A 143 16.87 2.29 4.31
C ALA A 143 17.77 2.98 3.28
N SER A 144 17.65 2.60 2.01
CA SER A 144 18.45 3.13 0.91
C SER A 144 17.61 3.30 -0.35
N MET A 145 18.02 4.24 -1.21
CA MET A 145 17.46 4.41 -2.56
C MET A 145 17.63 3.16 -3.44
N ALA A 146 18.58 2.28 -3.11
CA ALA A 146 18.76 1.01 -3.80
C ALA A 146 17.72 -0.06 -3.41
N ASP A 147 17.00 0.13 -2.30
CA ASP A 147 15.99 -0.84 -1.86
C ASP A 147 14.78 -0.82 -2.83
N PRO A 148 14.31 -1.98 -3.30
CA PRO A 148 13.05 -2.06 -4.02
C PRO A 148 11.86 -1.78 -3.08
N PHE A 149 10.70 -1.40 -3.63
CA PHE A 149 9.52 -1.01 -2.84
C PHE A 149 9.07 -2.08 -1.84
N ASN A 150 9.15 -3.37 -2.19
CA ASN A 150 8.83 -4.47 -1.29
C ASN A 150 9.81 -4.57 -0.09
N THR A 151 11.10 -4.27 -0.30
CA THR A 151 12.10 -4.19 0.78
C THR A 151 11.84 -2.98 1.68
N LEU A 152 11.54 -1.81 1.11
CA LEU A 152 11.14 -0.64 1.90
C LEU A 152 9.89 -0.93 2.75
N ALA A 153 8.90 -1.62 2.18
CA ALA A 153 7.70 -2.03 2.91
C ALA A 153 8.02 -2.96 4.09
N ALA A 154 8.84 -3.99 3.88
CA ALA A 154 9.24 -4.93 4.94
C ALA A 154 10.06 -4.25 6.06
N LYS A 155 10.73 -3.13 5.77
CA LYS A 155 11.46 -2.34 6.78
C LYS A 155 10.54 -1.57 7.73
N ILE A 156 9.28 -1.33 7.34
CA ILE A 156 8.28 -0.70 8.23
C ILE A 156 8.06 -1.57 9.47
N ASP A 157 8.05 -2.90 9.32
CA ASP A 157 7.86 -3.83 10.44
C ASP A 157 9.05 -3.85 11.43
N GLN A 158 10.19 -3.28 11.04
CA GLN A 158 11.38 -3.17 11.88
C GLN A 158 11.41 -1.89 12.71
N ILE A 159 10.47 -0.97 12.47
CA ILE A 159 10.38 0.30 13.21
C ILE A 159 10.09 0.00 14.68
N SER A 160 11.04 0.34 15.56
CA SER A 160 10.84 0.24 17.00
C SER A 160 9.91 1.35 17.48
N THR A 161 8.87 0.98 18.21
CA THR A 161 7.96 1.94 18.86
C THR A 161 8.55 2.55 20.12
N GLY A 162 9.68 2.02 20.61
CA GLY A 162 10.23 2.36 21.93
C GLY A 162 9.41 1.81 23.10
N LEU A 163 8.25 1.17 22.86
CA LEU A 163 7.42 0.64 23.93
C LEU A 163 8.09 -0.54 24.62
N LYS A 164 8.29 -0.40 25.93
CA LYS A 164 8.82 -1.43 26.81
C LYS A 164 7.73 -1.94 27.75
N ARG A 165 7.88 -3.18 28.20
CA ARG A 165 6.95 -3.84 29.11
C ARG A 165 7.70 -4.63 30.17
N ALA A 166 7.27 -4.48 31.42
CA ALA A 166 7.67 -5.32 32.54
C ALA A 166 6.43 -5.91 33.22
N SER A 167 6.58 -7.06 33.86
CA SER A 167 5.49 -7.68 34.62
C SER A 167 6.03 -8.48 35.78
N GLY A 168 5.21 -8.66 36.81
CA GLY A 168 5.57 -9.48 37.95
C GLY A 168 4.38 -9.88 38.80
N ASN A 169 4.68 -10.66 39.83
CA ASN A 169 3.69 -11.02 40.85
C ASN A 169 3.45 -9.82 41.77
N GLY A 170 2.22 -9.70 42.27
CA GLY A 170 1.88 -8.72 43.28
C GLY A 170 2.11 -9.22 44.70
N ALA A 171 1.54 -8.51 45.67
CA ALA A 171 1.65 -8.82 47.09
C ALA A 171 0.36 -8.40 47.84
N PRO A 172 0.18 -8.84 49.10
CA PRO A 172 -1.07 -8.65 49.84
C PRO A 172 -1.48 -7.18 50.05
N THR A 173 -0.56 -6.25 50.25
CA THR A 173 -0.92 -4.85 50.59
C THR A 173 -0.36 -3.81 49.63
N GLY A 174 0.62 -4.19 48.81
CA GLY A 174 1.20 -3.31 47.81
C GLY A 174 2.46 -3.90 47.19
N VAL A 175 2.86 -3.34 46.05
CA VAL A 175 4.09 -3.68 45.34
C VAL A 175 4.83 -2.39 45.02
N GLU A 176 6.15 -2.40 45.21
CA GLU A 176 7.03 -1.30 44.84
C GLU A 176 8.05 -1.82 43.84
N ILE A 177 8.01 -1.24 42.64
CA ILE A 177 8.89 -1.57 41.53
C ILE A 177 9.80 -0.37 41.29
N VAL A 178 11.09 -0.63 41.29
CA VAL A 178 12.15 0.34 41.07
C VAL A 178 13.11 -0.17 39.99
N ASN A 179 13.88 0.73 39.40
CA ASN A 179 14.92 0.41 38.40
C ASN A 179 14.38 -0.28 37.14
N LEU A 180 13.18 0.07 36.69
CA LEU A 180 12.75 -0.24 35.33
C LEU A 180 13.69 0.45 34.34
N ASP A 181 13.96 -0.19 33.20
CA ASP A 181 14.77 0.40 32.14
C ASP A 181 13.96 1.36 31.24
N PHE A 182 12.75 1.74 31.66
CA PHE A 182 11.83 2.68 31.02
C PHE A 182 10.99 3.43 32.05
N GLU A 183 10.42 4.55 31.63
CA GLU A 183 9.46 5.30 32.45
C GLU A 183 8.06 4.73 32.27
N PRO A 184 7.43 4.15 33.32
CA PRO A 184 6.11 3.57 33.19
C PRO A 184 5.06 4.68 32.97
N LEU A 185 4.21 4.49 31.95
CA LEU A 185 3.10 5.38 31.61
C LEU A 185 1.74 4.73 31.89
N ILE A 186 1.67 3.40 31.78
CA ILE A 186 0.48 2.60 32.04
C ILE A 186 0.86 1.48 32.99
N ILE A 187 0.05 1.28 34.03
CA ILE A 187 0.14 0.11 34.90
C ILE A 187 -1.19 -0.61 34.89
N ILE A 188 -1.13 -1.93 34.77
CA ILE A 188 -2.26 -2.82 34.85
C ILE A 188 -2.02 -3.73 36.04
N ILE A 189 -2.97 -3.83 36.96
CA ILE A 189 -2.92 -4.81 38.05
C ILE A 189 -4.15 -5.69 38.04
N ARG A 190 -4.00 -6.92 38.52
CA ARG A 190 -5.14 -7.73 38.92
C ARG A 190 -5.32 -7.64 40.42
N CYS A 191 -6.40 -7.01 40.86
CA CYS A 191 -6.75 -6.95 42.27
C CYS A 191 -7.69 -8.11 42.61
N ASN A 192 -7.50 -8.69 43.79
CA ASN A 192 -8.44 -9.63 44.39
C ASN A 192 -8.78 -9.12 45.79
N GLY A 193 -10.05 -9.16 46.17
CA GLY A 193 -10.50 -8.89 47.52
C GLY A 193 -11.46 -9.96 48.00
N SER A 194 -11.49 -10.16 49.30
CA SER A 194 -12.46 -11.03 49.96
C SER A 194 -12.91 -10.42 51.28
N PHE A 195 -14.14 -10.71 51.65
CA PHE A 195 -14.67 -10.40 52.98
C PHE A 195 -15.57 -11.53 53.45
N TYR A 196 -15.62 -11.72 54.77
CA TYR A 196 -16.51 -12.67 55.41
C TYR A 196 -17.77 -11.98 55.92
N TYR A 197 -18.91 -12.65 55.78
CA TYR A 197 -20.21 -12.18 56.24
C TYR A 197 -21.02 -13.32 56.88
N ASN A 198 -21.97 -12.97 57.74
CA ASN A 198 -22.92 -13.91 58.32
C ASN A 198 -24.21 -13.88 57.48
N ASP A 199 -24.66 -15.04 57.01
CA ASP A 199 -25.89 -15.14 56.21
C ASP A 199 -27.16 -15.33 57.08
N GLY A 200 -27.00 -15.48 58.39
CA GLY A 200 -28.10 -15.60 59.35
C GLY A 200 -28.87 -16.90 59.30
N HIS A 201 -28.42 -17.91 58.54
CA HIS A 201 -29.03 -19.24 58.59
C HIS A 201 -28.70 -19.92 59.94
N GLN A 202 -29.54 -20.84 60.41
CA GLN A 202 -29.37 -21.49 61.72
C GLN A 202 -28.12 -22.38 61.74
N GLY A 203 -26.99 -21.77 62.09
CA GLY A 203 -25.65 -22.35 62.09
C GLY A 203 -24.70 -21.19 61.83
N ASN A 204 -23.73 -20.92 62.71
CA ASN A 204 -22.78 -19.80 62.58
C ASN A 204 -21.78 -20.00 61.42
N ASP A 205 -22.28 -20.20 60.20
CA ASP A 205 -21.47 -20.46 59.02
C ASP A 205 -20.96 -19.12 58.48
N ASN A 206 -19.66 -18.87 58.67
CA ASN A 206 -18.99 -17.76 58.02
C ASN A 206 -18.98 -18.00 56.50
N ARG A 207 -19.72 -17.19 55.75
CA ARG A 207 -19.65 -17.15 54.29
C ARG A 207 -18.58 -16.16 53.86
N SER A 208 -18.10 -16.31 52.63
CA SER A 208 -17.18 -15.34 52.01
C SER A 208 -17.70 -14.91 50.65
N ALA A 209 -17.46 -13.64 50.32
CA ALA A 209 -17.61 -13.12 48.97
C ALA A 209 -16.25 -12.67 48.46
N GLN A 210 -16.02 -12.89 47.17
CA GLN A 210 -14.79 -12.55 46.48
C GLN A 210 -15.08 -11.56 45.37
N ILE A 211 -14.19 -10.59 45.20
CA ILE A 211 -14.23 -9.62 44.13
C ILE A 211 -12.87 -9.58 43.47
N GLY A 212 -12.82 -9.43 42.15
CA GLY A 212 -11.55 -9.34 41.46
C GLY A 212 -11.69 -8.83 40.05
N GLY A 213 -10.64 -8.20 39.54
CA GLY A 213 -10.63 -7.59 38.23
C GLY A 213 -9.29 -6.98 37.86
N ALA A 214 -9.12 -6.71 36.57
CA ALA A 214 -8.02 -5.90 36.09
C ALA A 214 -8.34 -4.40 36.28
N MET A 215 -7.37 -3.66 36.81
CA MET A 215 -7.45 -2.22 37.00
C MET A 215 -6.32 -1.58 36.20
N TYR A 216 -6.62 -0.46 35.54
CA TYR A 216 -5.71 0.25 34.65
C TYR A 216 -5.44 1.64 35.21
N PHE A 217 -4.17 2.00 35.28
CA PHE A 217 -3.71 3.31 35.74
C PHE A 217 -2.89 3.94 34.64
N VAL A 218 -3.29 5.12 34.22
CA VAL A 218 -2.55 5.94 33.27
C VAL A 218 -1.91 7.07 34.05
N LYS A 219 -0.62 7.30 33.85
CA LYS A 219 0.12 8.35 34.54
C LYS A 219 -0.50 9.72 34.24
N GLY A 220 -0.86 10.46 35.30
CA GLY A 220 -1.54 11.76 35.20
C GLY A 220 -3.06 11.70 35.26
N GLU A 221 -3.67 10.51 35.22
CA GLU A 221 -5.11 10.33 35.34
C GLU A 221 -5.54 9.99 36.78
N HIS A 222 -6.84 10.13 37.07
CA HIS A 222 -7.42 9.75 38.36
C HIS A 222 -7.49 8.22 38.54
N ASN A 223 -7.33 7.77 39.79
CA ASN A 223 -7.46 6.35 40.15
C ASN A 223 -8.94 5.95 40.16
N TYR A 224 -9.23 4.76 39.62
CA TYR A 224 -10.56 4.14 39.70
C TYR A 224 -10.61 3.13 40.85
N ASN A 225 -11.78 2.98 41.47
CA ASN A 225 -12.02 2.01 42.53
C ASN A 225 -12.84 0.82 41.99
N ILE A 226 -12.68 -0.34 42.61
CA ILE A 226 -13.60 -1.47 42.41
C ILE A 226 -14.36 -1.70 43.71
N SER A 227 -15.67 -1.75 43.63
CA SER A 227 -16.56 -2.04 44.77
C SER A 227 -17.47 -3.22 44.47
N ALA A 228 -17.83 -3.97 45.50
CA ALA A 228 -18.99 -4.85 45.46
C ALA A 228 -19.81 -4.77 46.74
N SER A 229 -21.07 -5.19 46.62
CA SER A 229 -22.05 -5.19 47.69
C SER A 229 -22.67 -6.58 47.80
N VAL A 230 -22.82 -7.09 49.02
CA VAL A 230 -23.59 -8.29 49.32
C VAL A 230 -24.63 -7.94 50.37
N THR A 231 -25.90 -8.17 50.06
CA THR A 231 -26.99 -8.03 51.01
C THR A 231 -27.22 -9.35 51.73
N THR A 232 -27.03 -9.35 53.06
CA THR A 232 -27.33 -10.49 53.93
C THR A 232 -28.63 -10.22 54.68
N GLY A 233 -29.39 -11.29 54.98
CA GLY A 233 -30.69 -11.16 55.64
C GLY A 233 -30.63 -10.70 57.10
N ARG A 234 -29.46 -10.84 57.77
CA ARG A 234 -29.28 -10.55 59.20
C ARG A 234 -28.56 -9.23 59.47
N ASP A 235 -27.52 -8.91 58.69
CA ASP A 235 -26.63 -7.76 58.94
C ASP A 235 -26.85 -6.62 57.92
N GLY A 236 -27.81 -6.77 57.01
CA GLY A 236 -28.06 -5.81 55.93
C GLY A 236 -27.03 -5.91 54.81
N SER A 237 -26.73 -4.78 54.15
CA SER A 237 -25.77 -4.73 53.05
C SER A 237 -24.34 -4.54 53.56
N THR A 238 -23.48 -5.52 53.30
CA THR A 238 -22.04 -5.41 53.47
C THR A 238 -21.40 -5.02 52.15
N ASN A 239 -20.72 -3.88 52.13
CA ASN A 239 -19.97 -3.39 50.97
C ASN A 239 -18.47 -3.61 51.19
N ILE A 240 -17.76 -4.04 50.15
CA ILE A 240 -16.30 -3.97 50.08
C ILE A 240 -15.91 -3.03 48.94
N GLU A 241 -14.93 -2.17 49.19
CA GLU A 241 -14.31 -1.33 48.17
C GLU A 241 -12.79 -1.54 48.21
N ILE A 242 -12.19 -1.87 47.07
CA ILE A 242 -10.74 -1.88 46.86
C ILE A 242 -10.36 -0.54 46.26
N ASN A 243 -9.55 0.20 47.02
CA ASN A 243 -9.02 1.51 46.69
C ASN A 243 -7.50 1.38 46.44
N PRO A 244 -7.07 1.15 45.20
CA PRO A 244 -5.66 1.20 44.88
C PRO A 244 -5.17 2.65 44.76
N THR A 245 -3.98 2.89 45.28
CA THR A 245 -3.24 4.15 45.08
C THR A 245 -1.95 3.85 44.34
N VAL A 246 -1.67 4.61 43.28
CA VAL A 246 -0.41 4.52 42.54
C VAL A 246 0.43 5.76 42.81
N SER A 247 1.68 5.56 43.20
CA SER A 247 2.74 6.58 43.21
C SER A 247 3.69 6.29 42.06
N TRP A 248 3.91 7.27 41.19
CA TRP A 248 4.76 7.12 40.01
C TRP A 248 6.16 7.64 40.30
N TYR A 249 7.17 6.93 39.82
CA TYR A 249 8.57 7.35 39.83
C TYR A 249 9.08 7.49 38.39
N LEU A 250 10.29 8.02 38.22
CA LEU A 250 10.91 8.12 36.89
C LEU A 250 11.08 6.73 36.25
N ASN A 251 11.60 5.76 37.01
CA ASN A 251 11.91 4.40 36.52
C ASN A 251 11.21 3.33 37.37
N GLY A 252 9.97 3.57 37.74
CA GLY A 252 9.28 2.70 38.69
C GLY A 252 7.94 3.24 39.14
N PHE A 253 7.32 2.51 40.06
CA PHE A 253 6.05 2.85 40.64
C PHE A 253 5.83 2.10 41.94
N LYS A 254 4.89 2.58 42.75
CA LYS A 254 4.40 1.88 43.93
C LYS A 254 2.88 1.83 43.88
N ILE A 255 2.33 0.65 44.09
CA ILE A 255 0.89 0.44 44.22
C ILE A 255 0.62 -0.05 45.63
N ASN A 256 -0.33 0.59 46.30
CA ASN A 256 -0.89 0.08 47.54
C ASN A 256 -2.37 -0.22 47.32
N VAL A 257 -2.87 -1.30 47.88
CA VAL A 257 -4.30 -1.63 47.87
C VAL A 257 -4.84 -1.50 49.28
N GLN A 258 -5.88 -0.68 49.43
CA GLN A 258 -6.61 -0.55 50.69
C GLN A 258 -8.03 -1.05 50.51
N THR A 259 -8.57 -1.70 51.54
CA THR A 259 -9.97 -2.08 51.59
C THR A 259 -10.77 -1.12 52.47
N ARG A 260 -11.99 -0.83 52.07
CA ARG A 260 -13.01 -0.18 52.89
C ARG A 260 -14.23 -1.08 52.99
N THR A 261 -14.88 -1.06 54.14
CA THR A 261 -16.08 -1.86 54.43
C THR A 261 -17.12 -1.04 55.15
N SER A 262 -18.40 -1.36 54.92
CA SER A 262 -19.52 -0.81 55.69
C SER A 262 -19.79 -1.58 57.00
N SER A 263 -19.19 -2.75 57.22
CA SER A 263 -19.35 -3.58 58.42
C SER A 263 -18.10 -3.59 59.31
N SER A 264 -18.29 -3.75 60.62
CA SER A 264 -17.22 -3.91 61.61
C SER A 264 -16.71 -5.37 61.72
N SER A 265 -17.00 -6.23 60.74
CA SER A 265 -16.55 -7.64 60.77
C SER A 265 -15.10 -7.75 60.30
N ASN A 266 -14.25 -8.32 61.14
CA ASN A 266 -12.79 -8.10 61.15
C ASN A 266 -11.96 -8.88 60.11
N ASN A 267 -12.57 -9.51 59.10
CA ASN A 267 -11.82 -10.34 58.14
C ASN A 267 -12.05 -9.85 56.70
N ILE A 268 -11.27 -8.84 56.30
CA ILE A 268 -11.25 -8.34 54.93
C ILE A 268 -9.81 -8.42 54.44
N SER A 269 -9.64 -8.90 53.22
CA SER A 269 -8.35 -8.88 52.55
C SER A 269 -8.51 -8.28 51.17
N ALA A 270 -7.52 -7.49 50.75
CA ALA A 270 -7.23 -7.27 49.34
C ALA A 270 -5.83 -7.81 49.07
N SER A 271 -5.52 -8.01 47.79
CA SER A 271 -4.20 -8.35 47.32
C SER A 271 -4.05 -7.92 45.86
N ILE A 272 -2.80 -7.70 45.47
CA ILE A 272 -2.41 -7.58 44.08
C ILE A 272 -1.95 -8.97 43.64
N GLY A 273 -2.62 -9.56 42.65
CA GLY A 273 -2.23 -10.86 42.10
C GLY A 273 -1.01 -10.73 41.20
N ASN A 274 -1.12 -9.91 40.16
CA ASN A 274 -0.03 -9.60 39.24
C ASN A 274 -0.11 -8.15 38.76
N TRP A 275 1.00 -7.67 38.20
CA TRP A 275 1.10 -6.34 37.61
C TRP A 275 1.82 -6.40 36.25
N VAL A 276 1.49 -5.44 35.40
CA VAL A 276 2.14 -5.16 34.12
C VAL A 276 2.37 -3.65 34.03
N ALA A 277 3.59 -3.23 33.71
CA ALA A 277 3.92 -1.84 33.43
C ALA A 277 4.32 -1.69 31.97
N ILE A 278 3.84 -0.64 31.32
CA ILE A 278 4.13 -0.30 29.93
C ILE A 278 4.60 1.16 29.88
N GLY A 279 5.64 1.44 29.11
CA GLY A 279 6.19 2.78 28.97
C GLY A 279 7.16 2.89 27.80
N ILE A 280 7.88 4.01 27.74
CA ILE A 280 8.89 4.32 26.71
C ILE A 280 10.25 4.59 27.36
#